data_AF-A0A0K0CWG7-F1
#
_entry.id   AF-A0A0K0CWG7-F1
#
_cell.length_a   1.000
_cell.length_b   1.000
_cell.length_c   1.000
_cell.angle_alpha   90.00
_cell.angle_beta   90.00
_cell.angle_gamma   90.00
#
_symmetry.space_group_name_H-M   'P 1'
#
loop_
_entity.id
_entity.type
_entity.pdbx_description
1 polymer ?
#
loop_
_entity_poly.entity_id
_entity_poly.type
_entity_poly.pdbx_seq_one_letter_code
_entity_poly.pdbx_strand_id
1 'polypeptide(L)'
;LAVKKEEKVSLKKEAQERRKRISEHEAALQKEEEERLALVAKKLKEKTELYDKLSDGSLVLKNSDGLDVEFLVDFNAKVKERQENQLSKVNCIDGNPSTSSTPTERAPVIEHYVPDEERREYGVSHMKFASEEEKRQEQIKSLYDMSAETEKMRAKNKAEAEKKARARREKLNALRRRKGLTPSPEPEPELPEIDVSEIPLPIEKPLQLREQKPEREWDRGKGRYNTWIQKQRDERDEEFAPPSFYYQ
;
A
#
# COMPACT_ATOMS: atom_id res chain seq x y z
N LEU A 1 -73.08 -27.75 0.53
CA LEU A 1 -72.42 -26.80 -0.42
C LEU A 1 -72.01 -25.45 0.19
N ALA A 2 -72.48 -25.08 1.40
CA ALA A 2 -72.17 -23.79 2.04
C ALA A 2 -70.73 -23.68 2.63
N VAL A 3 -70.21 -24.79 3.18
CA VAL A 3 -68.88 -24.84 3.84
C VAL A 3 -67.74 -24.36 2.92
N LYS A 4 -67.78 -24.72 1.63
CA LYS A 4 -66.77 -24.31 0.64
C LYS A 4 -66.74 -22.79 0.34
N LYS A 5 -67.81 -22.05 0.63
CA LYS A 5 -67.86 -20.59 0.43
C LYS A 5 -67.26 -19.87 1.64
N GLU A 6 -67.57 -20.32 2.86
CA GLU A 6 -67.02 -19.75 4.09
C GLU A 6 -65.51 -19.98 4.20
N GLU A 7 -65.03 -21.18 3.85
CA GLU A 7 -63.59 -21.49 3.77
C GLU A 7 -62.84 -20.55 2.80
N LYS A 8 -63.44 -20.26 1.64
CA LYS A 8 -62.86 -19.32 0.66
C LYS A 8 -62.80 -17.89 1.18
N VAL A 9 -63.77 -17.47 1.99
CA VAL A 9 -63.75 -16.15 2.62
C VAL A 9 -62.70 -16.10 3.73
N SER A 10 -62.57 -17.16 4.53
CA SER A 10 -61.53 -17.29 5.55
C SER A 10 -60.13 -17.24 4.94
N LEU A 11 -59.87 -18.03 3.89
CA LEU A 11 -58.60 -18.02 3.16
C LEU A 11 -58.27 -16.65 2.54
N LYS A 12 -59.28 -15.91 2.05
CA LYS A 12 -59.09 -14.55 1.54
C LYS A 12 -58.73 -13.56 2.66
N LYS A 13 -59.37 -13.66 3.82
CA LYS A 13 -59.05 -12.85 5.00
C LYS A 13 -57.63 -13.14 5.50
N GLU A 14 -57.28 -14.42 5.63
CA GLU A 14 -55.94 -14.86 6.00
C GLU A 14 -54.87 -14.39 5.00
N ALA A 15 -55.16 -14.45 3.70
CA ALA A 15 -54.27 -13.91 2.66
C ALA A 15 -54.11 -12.39 2.75
N GLN A 16 -55.17 -11.66 3.07
CA GLN A 16 -55.10 -10.21 3.30
C GLN A 16 -54.28 -9.87 4.56
N GLU A 17 -54.46 -10.62 5.64
CA GLU A 17 -53.64 -10.45 6.85
C GLU A 17 -52.16 -10.77 6.58
N ARG A 18 -51.87 -11.85 5.86
CA ARG A 18 -50.50 -12.16 5.43
C ARG A 18 -49.89 -11.02 4.63
N ARG A 19 -50.65 -10.43 3.69
CA ARG A 19 -50.20 -9.26 2.92
C ARG A 19 -49.93 -8.05 3.81
N LYS A 20 -50.79 -7.78 4.80
CA LYS A 20 -50.57 -6.70 5.77
C LYS A 20 -49.29 -6.92 6.58
N ARG A 21 -49.10 -8.13 7.13
CA ARG A 21 -47.88 -8.48 7.87
C ARG A 21 -46.62 -8.33 7.00
N ILE A 22 -46.67 -8.79 5.75
CA ILE A 22 -45.56 -8.63 4.81
C ILE A 22 -45.27 -7.14 4.57
N SER A 23 -46.31 -6.33 4.32
CA SER A 23 -46.16 -4.89 4.10
C SER A 23 -45.64 -4.15 5.34
N GLU A 24 -46.07 -4.54 6.55
CA GLU A 24 -45.59 -3.98 7.82
C GLU A 24 -44.11 -4.32 8.04
N HIS A 25 -43.71 -5.57 7.78
CA HIS A 25 -42.31 -5.98 7.86
C HIS A 25 -41.44 -5.29 6.81
N GLU A 26 -41.93 -5.13 5.58
CA GLU A 26 -41.22 -4.40 4.52
C GLU A 26 -41.02 -2.94 4.90
N ALA A 27 -42.05 -2.28 5.43
CA ALA A 27 -41.94 -0.90 5.91
C ALA A 27 -40.98 -0.77 7.11
N ALA A 28 -40.96 -1.75 8.01
CA ALA A 28 -40.02 -1.77 9.13
C ALA A 28 -38.56 -1.90 8.65
N LEU A 29 -38.30 -2.78 7.67
CA LEU A 29 -36.97 -2.94 7.08
C LEU A 29 -36.51 -1.67 6.36
N GLN A 30 -37.41 -1.03 5.59
CA GLN A 30 -37.10 0.23 4.92
C GLN A 30 -36.72 1.33 5.92
N LYS A 31 -37.46 1.44 7.03
CA LYS A 31 -37.13 2.41 8.10
C LYS A 31 -35.77 2.14 8.74
N GLU A 32 -35.46 0.88 9.05
CA GLU A 32 -34.15 0.51 9.60
C GLU A 32 -33.01 0.85 8.62
N GLU A 33 -33.21 0.59 7.32
CA GLU A 33 -32.26 0.94 6.28
C GLU A 33 -32.07 2.46 6.15
N GLU A 34 -33.16 3.23 6.18
CA GLU A 34 -33.15 4.70 6.16
C GLU A 34 -32.42 5.28 7.38
N GLU A 35 -32.69 4.77 8.59
CA GLU A 35 -32.01 5.18 9.82
C GLU A 35 -30.50 4.88 9.75
N ARG A 36 -30.14 3.70 9.22
CA ARG A 36 -28.73 3.32 9.02
C ARG A 36 -28.04 4.25 8.03
N LEU A 37 -28.71 4.56 6.90
CA LEU A 37 -28.19 5.50 5.90
C LEU A 37 -28.07 6.91 6.46
N ALA A 38 -29.03 7.37 7.26
CA ALA A 38 -28.98 8.66 7.92
C ALA A 38 -27.80 8.77 8.89
N LEU A 39 -27.50 7.70 9.65
CA LEU A 39 -26.32 7.66 10.52
C LEU A 39 -25.02 7.74 9.72
N VAL A 40 -24.91 7.00 8.63
CA VAL A 40 -23.73 7.04 7.74
C VAL A 40 -23.58 8.42 7.11
N ALA A 41 -24.67 9.04 6.67
CA ALA A 41 -24.67 10.38 6.09
C ALA A 41 -24.25 11.44 7.11
N LYS A 42 -24.70 11.34 8.36
CA LYS A 42 -24.24 12.22 9.45
C LYS A 42 -22.74 12.09 9.69
N LYS A 43 -22.23 10.86 9.83
CA LYS A 43 -20.78 10.59 9.98
C LYS A 43 -19.98 11.15 8.81
N LEU A 44 -20.49 11.03 7.59
CA LEU A 44 -19.82 11.55 6.41
C LEU A 44 -19.78 13.08 6.43
N LYS A 45 -20.88 13.75 6.80
CA LYS A 45 -20.94 15.21 6.93
C LYS A 45 -19.99 15.74 8.00
N GLU A 46 -19.94 15.10 9.17
CA GLU A 46 -19.00 15.45 10.25
C GLU A 46 -17.55 15.30 9.79
N LYS A 47 -17.25 14.22 9.06
CA LYS A 47 -15.92 13.97 8.52
C LYS A 47 -15.53 15.00 7.44
N THR A 48 -16.45 15.39 6.55
CA THR A 48 -16.17 16.44 5.57
C THR A 48 -15.93 17.79 6.24
N GLU A 49 -16.77 18.17 7.21
CA GLU A 49 -16.60 19.40 7.97
C GLU A 49 -15.27 19.44 8.74
N LEU A 50 -14.82 18.29 9.28
CA LEU A 50 -13.52 18.17 9.91
C LEU A 50 -12.38 18.39 8.91
N TYR A 51 -12.45 17.82 7.71
CA TYR A 51 -11.42 18.01 6.69
C TYR A 51 -11.37 19.45 6.19
N ASP A 52 -12.50 20.12 6.01
CA ASP A 52 -12.54 21.53 5.60
C ASP A 52 -11.87 22.41 6.66
N LYS A 53 -12.14 22.15 7.95
CA LYS A 53 -11.47 22.88 9.05
C LYS A 53 -9.97 22.59 9.13
N LEU A 54 -9.54 21.37 8.81
CA LEU A 54 -8.12 20.97 8.76
C LEU A 54 -7.40 21.60 7.56
N SER A 55 -8.04 21.65 6.39
CA SER A 55 -7.46 22.25 5.18
C SER A 55 -7.36 23.77 5.29
N ASP A 56 -8.32 24.41 5.95
CA ASP A 56 -8.26 25.83 6.28
C ASP A 56 -7.21 26.14 7.38
N GLY A 57 -6.65 25.11 8.02
CA GLY A 57 -5.69 25.25 9.13
C GLY A 57 -6.32 25.79 10.41
N SER A 58 -7.65 25.84 10.49
CA SER A 58 -8.37 26.32 11.69
C SER A 58 -8.35 25.31 12.82
N LEU A 59 -8.18 24.03 12.53
CA LEU A 59 -8.22 22.96 13.52
C LEU A 59 -6.86 22.26 13.58
N VAL A 60 -6.22 22.27 14.76
CA VAL A 60 -4.99 21.54 15.04
C VAL A 60 -5.37 20.21 15.70
N LEU A 61 -4.90 19.10 15.12
CA LEU A 61 -5.11 17.78 15.69
C LEU A 61 -4.33 17.67 16.99
N LYS A 62 -4.92 17.02 18.01
CA LYS A 62 -4.28 16.74 19.28
C LYS A 62 -4.16 15.23 19.50
N ASN A 63 -3.03 14.80 20.05
CA ASN A 63 -2.80 13.43 20.51
C ASN A 63 -3.67 13.10 21.75
N SER A 64 -3.64 11.85 22.19
CA SER A 64 -4.31 11.40 23.44
C SER A 64 -3.92 12.24 24.65
N ASP A 65 -2.70 12.79 24.63
CA ASP A 65 -2.11 13.54 25.73
C ASP A 65 -2.42 15.05 25.63
N GLY A 66 -3.25 15.46 24.67
CA GLY A 66 -3.66 16.85 24.44
C GLY A 66 -2.60 17.74 23.78
N LEU A 67 -1.43 17.18 23.46
CA LEU A 67 -0.38 17.82 22.69
C LEU A 67 -0.74 17.87 21.21
N ASP A 68 -0.36 18.94 20.53
CA ASP A 68 -0.59 19.11 19.10
C ASP A 68 0.16 18.03 18.31
N VAL A 69 -0.47 17.48 17.28
CA VAL A 69 0.16 16.48 16.41
C VAL A 69 1.13 17.18 15.47
N GLU A 70 2.41 17.12 15.81
CA GLU A 70 3.50 17.62 14.97
C GLU A 70 3.76 16.64 13.83
N PHE A 71 3.54 17.09 12.59
CA PHE A 71 3.91 16.32 11.39
C PHE A 71 5.36 16.67 11.02
N LEU A 72 6.19 15.66 10.77
CA LEU A 72 7.60 15.84 10.35
C LEU A 72 7.74 16.64 9.03
N VAL A 73 6.65 16.75 8.26
CA VAL A 73 6.54 17.57 7.06
C VAL A 73 5.44 18.59 7.29
N ASP A 74 5.81 19.88 7.33
CA ASP A 74 4.84 20.97 7.36
C ASP A 74 4.15 21.09 6.00
N PHE A 75 2.95 20.52 5.87
CA PHE A 75 2.14 20.65 4.65
C PHE A 75 1.78 22.12 4.35
N ASN A 76 1.76 22.97 5.38
CA ASN A 76 1.51 24.40 5.26
C ASN A 76 2.78 25.23 4.98
N ALA A 77 3.98 24.62 5.00
CA ALA A 77 5.24 25.33 4.73
C ALA A 77 5.21 26.03 3.37
N LYS A 78 4.67 25.36 2.33
CA LYS A 78 4.60 25.92 0.98
C LYS A 78 3.62 27.09 0.85
N VAL A 79 2.54 27.08 1.64
CA VAL A 79 1.56 28.17 1.67
C VAL A 79 2.15 29.37 2.41
N LYS A 80 2.80 29.12 3.55
CA LYS A 80 3.50 30.13 4.35
C LYS A 80 4.64 30.77 3.57
N GLU A 81 5.45 29.97 2.87
CA GLU A 81 6.51 30.40 1.95
C GLU A 81 5.94 31.28 0.83
N ARG A 82 4.78 30.95 0.25
CA ARG A 82 4.16 31.78 -0.80
C ARG A 82 3.63 33.11 -0.25
N GLN A 83 3.09 33.14 0.97
CA GLN A 83 2.67 34.37 1.64
C GLN A 83 3.86 35.23 2.03
N GLU A 84 4.90 34.62 2.60
CA GLU A 84 6.16 35.27 2.96
C GLU A 84 6.87 35.80 1.72
N ASN A 85 6.91 35.05 0.61
CA ASN A 85 7.43 35.52 -0.67
C ASN A 85 6.62 36.68 -1.27
N GLN A 86 5.31 36.76 -1.01
CA GLN A 86 4.51 37.92 -1.40
C GLN A 86 4.82 39.14 -0.54
N LEU A 87 4.96 38.96 0.78
CA LEU A 87 5.34 40.02 1.72
C LEU A 87 6.79 40.48 1.48
N SER A 88 7.71 39.56 1.21
CA SER A 88 9.11 39.85 0.95
C SER A 88 9.32 40.47 -0.43
N LYS A 89 8.52 40.10 -1.46
CA LYS A 89 8.48 40.83 -2.73
C LYS A 89 8.07 42.29 -2.58
N VAL A 90 7.22 42.60 -1.60
CA VAL A 90 6.89 43.99 -1.26
C VAL A 90 8.06 44.69 -0.54
N ASN A 91 8.95 43.92 0.10
CA ASN A 91 10.03 44.42 0.95
C ASN A 91 11.44 44.38 0.31
N CYS A 92 11.57 44.03 -0.98
CA CYS A 92 12.87 43.85 -1.66
C CYS A 92 13.09 44.74 -2.89
N ILE A 93 12.62 45.99 -2.85
CA ILE A 93 13.25 47.07 -3.62
C ILE A 93 14.31 47.70 -2.71
N ASP A 94 15.46 47.04 -2.56
CA ASP A 94 16.77 47.66 -2.25
C ASP A 94 17.84 46.56 -2.19
N GLY A 95 18.81 46.65 -3.11
CA GLY A 95 19.70 45.56 -3.46
C GLY A 95 21.09 45.60 -2.82
N ASN A 96 21.69 44.41 -2.65
CA ASN A 96 22.99 44.03 -3.21
C ASN A 96 23.38 42.58 -2.82
N PRO A 97 23.93 41.76 -3.74
CA PRO A 97 24.41 40.41 -3.43
C PRO A 97 25.88 40.43 -2.97
N SER A 98 26.14 39.98 -1.74
CA SER A 98 27.49 39.81 -1.21
C SER A 98 28.00 38.39 -1.48
N THR A 99 29.03 38.31 -2.31
CA THR A 99 29.79 37.10 -2.66
C THR A 99 30.77 36.73 -1.56
N SER A 100 30.73 35.52 -1.02
CA SER A 100 31.88 34.93 -0.32
C SER A 100 31.84 33.40 -0.38
N SER A 101 32.70 32.84 -1.22
CA SER A 101 33.06 31.42 -1.27
C SER A 101 34.08 31.11 -0.18
N THR A 102 33.82 30.09 0.65
CA THR A 102 34.83 29.46 1.52
C THR A 102 35.13 28.04 1.04
N PRO A 103 36.38 27.55 1.20
CA PRO A 103 36.80 26.25 0.68
C PRO A 103 36.38 25.11 1.61
N THR A 104 35.84 24.06 1.00
CA THR A 104 35.40 22.80 1.63
C THR A 104 36.60 22.01 2.20
N GLU A 105 36.67 21.89 3.52
CA GLU A 105 37.51 20.89 4.19
C GLU A 105 36.94 19.48 3.95
N ARG A 106 37.81 18.51 3.66
CA ARG A 106 37.41 17.11 3.39
C ARG A 106 36.93 16.46 4.69
N ALA A 107 35.76 15.81 4.65
CA ALA A 107 35.20 15.09 5.78
C ALA A 107 36.10 13.89 6.19
N PRO A 108 36.26 13.64 7.50
CA PRO A 108 37.05 12.51 7.99
C PRO A 108 36.37 11.17 7.67
N VAL A 109 37.18 10.15 7.41
CA VAL A 109 36.74 8.77 7.20
C VAL A 109 36.07 8.26 8.47
N ILE A 110 34.80 7.87 8.37
CA ILE A 110 34.02 7.35 9.50
C ILE A 110 34.44 5.90 9.72
N GLU A 111 35.25 5.64 10.74
CA GLU A 111 35.54 4.27 11.18
C GLU A 111 34.35 3.75 12.00
N HIS A 112 33.60 2.82 11.43
CA HIS A 112 32.36 2.26 12.01
C HIS A 112 32.57 1.24 13.15
N TYR A 113 33.77 1.17 13.74
CA TYR A 113 34.06 0.23 14.81
C TYR A 113 34.52 0.97 16.05
N VAL A 114 33.59 1.22 16.97
CA VAL A 114 33.87 1.73 18.31
C VAL A 114 33.84 0.53 19.27
N PRO A 115 34.97 0.13 19.88
CA PRO A 115 35.03 -1.02 20.79
C PRO A 115 34.08 -0.95 21.98
N ASP A 116 33.69 0.26 22.38
CA ASP A 116 32.79 0.55 23.49
C ASP A 116 31.32 0.71 23.05
N GLU A 117 31.00 0.54 21.76
CA GLU A 117 29.62 0.61 21.28
C GLU A 117 28.82 -0.59 21.80
N GLU A 118 27.66 -0.31 22.39
CA GLU A 118 26.77 -1.32 22.94
C GLU A 118 26.46 -2.38 21.87
N ARG A 119 26.70 -3.66 22.22
CA ARG A 119 26.42 -4.77 21.30
C ARG A 119 24.95 -4.70 20.92
N ARG A 120 24.67 -4.66 19.61
CA ARG A 120 23.29 -4.64 19.09
C ARG A 120 22.43 -5.69 19.81
N GLU A 121 21.41 -5.22 20.51
CA GLU A 121 20.42 -6.09 21.13
C GLU A 121 19.59 -6.73 20.02
N TYR A 122 19.88 -7.99 19.74
CA TYR A 122 19.06 -8.74 18.80
C TYR A 122 17.67 -8.96 19.40
N GLY A 123 16.62 -8.60 18.67
CA GLY A 123 15.23 -8.72 19.13
C GLY A 123 14.75 -10.16 19.32
N VAL A 124 13.48 -10.31 19.73
CA VAL A 124 12.83 -11.58 20.12
C VAL A 124 12.92 -12.69 19.05
N SER A 125 13.08 -12.34 17.78
CA SER A 125 13.23 -13.31 16.69
C SER A 125 14.62 -13.96 16.61
N HIS A 126 15.61 -13.46 17.35
CA HIS A 126 16.97 -13.97 17.29
C HIS A 126 17.18 -15.13 18.25
N MET A 127 17.09 -16.35 17.73
CA MET A 127 17.57 -17.54 18.44
C MET A 127 19.08 -17.68 18.29
N LYS A 128 19.79 -17.75 19.42
CA LYS A 128 21.21 -18.13 19.45
C LYS A 128 21.32 -19.64 19.54
N PHE A 129 22.08 -20.23 18.63
CA PHE A 129 22.43 -21.63 18.72
C PHE A 129 23.50 -21.87 19.80
N ALA A 130 23.55 -23.08 20.33
CA ALA A 130 24.62 -23.51 21.20
C ALA A 130 25.98 -23.43 20.47
N SER A 131 27.06 -23.12 21.20
CA SER A 131 28.41 -23.12 20.64
C SER A 131 28.92 -24.53 20.31
N GLU A 132 28.37 -25.55 20.98
CA GLU A 132 28.68 -26.95 20.73
C GLU A 132 28.00 -27.43 19.44
N GLU A 133 28.78 -28.01 18.53
CA GLU A 133 28.31 -28.39 17.19
C GLU A 133 27.16 -29.41 17.21
N GLU A 134 27.22 -30.41 18.08
CA GLU A 134 26.20 -31.45 18.18
C GLU A 134 24.86 -30.87 18.66
N LYS A 135 24.90 -30.07 19.72
CA LYS A 135 23.71 -29.38 20.27
C LYS A 135 23.15 -28.37 19.27
N ARG A 136 24.01 -27.68 18.53
CA ARG A 136 23.61 -26.76 17.45
C ARG A 136 22.87 -27.51 16.34
N GLN A 137 23.37 -28.67 15.92
CA GLN A 137 22.72 -29.48 14.89
C GLN A 137 21.36 -30.02 15.36
N GLU A 138 21.24 -30.45 16.62
CA GLU A 138 19.96 -30.87 17.21
C GLU A 138 18.94 -29.73 17.24
N GLN A 139 19.37 -28.52 17.65
CA GLN A 139 18.53 -27.32 17.62
C GLN A 139 18.08 -26.97 16.20
N ILE A 140 18.98 -27.05 15.22
CA ILE A 140 18.66 -26.81 13.81
C ILE A 140 17.65 -27.84 13.29
N LYS A 141 17.85 -29.14 13.59
CA LYS A 141 16.90 -30.21 13.21
C LYS A 141 15.53 -29.97 13.82
N SER A 142 15.48 -29.62 15.11
CA SER A 142 14.23 -29.30 15.79
C SER A 142 13.50 -28.11 15.15
N LEU A 143 14.22 -27.06 14.71
CA LEU A 143 13.63 -25.94 13.97
C LEU A 143 13.05 -26.37 12.62
N TYR A 144 13.72 -27.27 11.89
CA TYR A 144 13.21 -27.80 10.64
C TYR A 144 11.93 -28.62 10.85
N ASP A 145 11.87 -29.44 11.90
CA ASP A 145 10.68 -30.22 12.22
C ASP A 145 9.48 -29.31 12.56
N MET A 146 9.69 -28.26 13.36
CA MET A 146 8.64 -27.27 13.66
C MET A 146 8.17 -26.51 12.42
N SER A 147 9.10 -26.19 11.51
CA SER A 147 8.79 -25.52 10.25
C SER A 147 7.93 -26.43 9.36
N ALA A 148 8.30 -27.70 9.22
CA ALA A 148 7.55 -28.70 8.47
C ALA A 148 6.16 -28.98 9.07
N GLU A 149 6.04 -28.98 10.40
CA GLU A 149 4.74 -29.10 11.07
C GLU A 149 3.85 -27.87 10.79
N THR A 150 4.41 -26.67 10.89
CA THR A 150 3.69 -25.43 10.59
C THR A 150 3.22 -25.40 9.14
N GLU A 151 4.05 -25.84 8.20
CA GLU A 151 3.69 -25.94 6.79
C GLU A 151 2.56 -26.95 6.55
N LYS A 152 2.61 -28.14 7.18
CA LYS A 152 1.52 -29.11 7.16
C LYS A 152 0.21 -28.51 7.69
N MET A 153 0.27 -27.73 8.77
CA MET A 153 -0.92 -27.07 9.33
C MET A 153 -1.46 -25.97 8.42
N ARG A 154 -0.58 -25.15 7.82
CA ARG A 154 -1.00 -24.16 6.81
C ARG A 154 -1.63 -24.82 5.59
N ALA A 155 -1.04 -25.90 5.08
CA ALA A 155 -1.58 -26.64 3.93
C ALA A 155 -2.96 -27.24 4.24
N LYS A 156 -3.14 -27.84 5.42
CA LYS A 156 -4.45 -28.33 5.88
C LYS A 156 -5.48 -27.20 5.97
N ASN A 157 -5.11 -26.06 6.56
CA ASN A 157 -6.00 -24.91 6.68
C ASN A 157 -6.35 -24.30 5.31
N LYS A 158 -5.39 -24.22 4.37
CA LYS A 158 -5.63 -23.78 2.99
C LYS A 158 -6.63 -24.70 2.29
N ALA A 159 -6.43 -26.03 2.37
CA ALA A 159 -7.33 -27.01 1.78
C ALA A 159 -8.75 -26.97 2.39
N GLU A 160 -8.87 -26.78 3.71
CA GLU A 160 -10.18 -26.66 4.36
C GLU A 160 -10.89 -25.36 3.96
N ALA A 161 -10.14 -24.25 3.86
CA ALA A 161 -10.66 -22.97 3.40
C ALA A 161 -11.15 -23.05 1.94
N GLU A 162 -10.40 -23.68 1.05
CA GLU A 162 -10.79 -23.94 -0.34
C GLU A 162 -12.06 -24.80 -0.43
N LYS A 163 -12.16 -25.85 0.39
CA LYS A 163 -13.36 -26.71 0.46
C LYS A 163 -14.59 -25.91 0.92
N LYS A 164 -14.45 -25.08 1.95
CA LYS A 164 -15.52 -24.20 2.45
C LYS A 164 -15.91 -23.17 1.39
N ALA A 165 -14.96 -22.57 0.70
CA ALA A 165 -15.20 -21.62 -0.38
C ALA A 165 -15.94 -22.27 -1.56
N ARG A 166 -15.54 -23.50 -1.94
CA ARG A 166 -16.21 -24.28 -2.99
C ARG A 166 -17.67 -24.59 -2.63
N ALA A 167 -17.92 -25.09 -1.42
CA ALA A 167 -19.29 -25.37 -0.96
C ALA A 167 -20.16 -24.10 -0.88
N ARG A 168 -19.59 -22.99 -0.40
CA ARG A 168 -20.27 -21.69 -0.39
C ARG A 168 -20.62 -21.23 -1.80
N ARG A 169 -19.71 -21.39 -2.76
CA ARG A 169 -19.94 -21.05 -4.17
C ARG A 169 -21.01 -21.94 -4.81
N GLU A 170 -20.99 -23.24 -4.56
CA GLU A 170 -22.03 -24.16 -5.04
C GLU A 170 -23.42 -23.74 -4.55
N LYS A 171 -23.54 -23.40 -3.25
CA LYS A 171 -24.77 -22.88 -2.66
C LYS A 171 -25.24 -21.59 -3.32
N LEU A 172 -24.33 -20.66 -3.62
CA LEU A 172 -24.65 -19.43 -4.36
C LEU A 172 -25.08 -19.73 -5.80
N ASN A 173 -24.40 -20.66 -6.48
CA ASN A 173 -24.75 -21.05 -7.84
C ASN A 173 -26.13 -21.70 -7.91
N ALA A 174 -26.51 -22.54 -6.93
CA ALA A 174 -27.86 -23.09 -6.83
C ALA A 174 -28.93 -21.98 -6.68
N LEU A 175 -28.66 -20.96 -5.87
CA LEU A 175 -29.55 -19.80 -5.72
C LEU A 175 -29.65 -18.97 -7.02
N ARG A 176 -28.53 -18.77 -7.73
CA ARG A 176 -28.49 -18.06 -9.02
C ARG A 176 -29.27 -18.80 -10.09
N ARG A 177 -29.13 -20.13 -10.16
CA ARG A 177 -29.92 -21.00 -11.05
C ARG A 177 -31.42 -20.85 -10.79
N ARG A 178 -31.84 -20.84 -9.52
CA ARG A 178 -33.25 -20.62 -9.13
C ARG A 178 -33.76 -19.23 -9.51
N LYS A 179 -32.88 -18.23 -9.57
CA LYS A 179 -33.21 -16.85 -9.97
C LYS A 179 -33.02 -16.58 -11.47
N GLY A 180 -32.68 -17.59 -12.28
CA GLY A 180 -32.47 -17.44 -13.72
C GLY A 180 -31.18 -16.71 -14.09
N LEU A 181 -30.23 -16.54 -13.16
CA LEU A 181 -28.93 -15.92 -13.44
C LEU A 181 -27.89 -16.97 -13.85
N THR A 182 -26.92 -16.54 -14.65
CA THR A 182 -25.76 -17.35 -15.00
C THR A 182 -24.93 -17.69 -13.74
N PRO A 183 -24.43 -18.94 -13.60
CA PRO A 183 -23.54 -19.33 -12.51
C PRO A 183 -22.28 -18.46 -12.47
N SER A 184 -21.75 -18.24 -11.27
CA SER A 184 -20.47 -17.54 -11.11
C SER A 184 -19.34 -18.41 -11.66
N PRO A 185 -18.42 -17.85 -12.49
CA PRO A 185 -17.26 -18.58 -13.01
C PRO A 185 -16.37 -19.09 -11.86
N GLU A 186 -15.66 -20.19 -12.11
CA GLU A 186 -14.65 -20.72 -11.20
C GLU A 186 -13.45 -19.76 -11.15
N PRO A 187 -12.86 -19.51 -9.96
CA PRO A 187 -11.60 -18.78 -9.90
C PRO A 187 -10.57 -19.48 -10.81
N GLU A 188 -9.84 -18.70 -11.60
CA GLU A 188 -8.73 -19.21 -12.40
C GLU A 188 -7.75 -19.97 -11.49
N PRO A 189 -7.21 -21.10 -11.95
CA PRO A 189 -6.21 -21.82 -11.17
C PRO A 189 -5.07 -20.86 -10.84
N GLU A 190 -4.69 -20.79 -9.56
CA GLU A 190 -3.46 -20.10 -9.14
C GLU A 190 -2.33 -20.70 -9.99
N LEU A 191 -1.71 -19.87 -10.82
CA LEU A 191 -0.58 -20.30 -11.65
C LEU A 191 0.46 -20.95 -10.72
N PRO A 192 1.09 -22.07 -11.14
CA PRO A 192 2.07 -22.75 -10.30
C PRO A 192 3.13 -21.74 -9.86
N GLU A 193 3.44 -21.75 -8.56
CA GLU A 193 4.51 -20.94 -7.99
C GLU A 193 5.79 -21.23 -8.80
N ILE A 194 6.28 -20.21 -9.50
CA ILE A 194 7.47 -20.33 -10.34
C ILE A 194 8.64 -20.64 -9.39
N ASP A 195 9.30 -21.78 -9.58
CA ASP A 195 10.49 -22.12 -8.80
C ASP A 195 11.60 -21.12 -9.15
N VAL A 196 11.76 -20.12 -8.30
CA VAL A 196 12.76 -19.06 -8.44
C VAL A 196 14.19 -19.60 -8.46
N SER A 197 14.40 -20.84 -8.00
CA SER A 197 15.68 -21.55 -8.00
C SER A 197 16.12 -21.98 -9.40
N GLU A 198 15.18 -22.11 -10.35
CA GLU A 198 15.45 -22.49 -11.74
C GLU A 198 15.64 -21.27 -12.65
N ILE A 199 15.50 -20.04 -12.15
CA ILE A 199 15.78 -18.83 -12.94
C ILE A 199 17.27 -18.84 -13.27
N PRO A 200 17.66 -19.00 -14.55
CA PRO A 200 19.06 -19.01 -14.91
C PRO A 200 19.68 -17.67 -14.53
N LEU A 201 20.86 -17.72 -13.90
CA LEU A 201 21.67 -16.53 -13.70
C LEU A 201 21.80 -15.80 -15.05
N PRO A 202 21.71 -14.47 -15.08
CA PRO A 202 21.73 -13.73 -16.33
C PRO A 202 23.04 -14.03 -17.06
N ILE A 203 22.94 -14.81 -18.15
CA ILE A 203 24.04 -15.03 -19.09
C ILE A 203 24.41 -13.63 -19.59
N GLU A 204 25.65 -13.21 -19.34
CA GLU A 204 26.20 -11.97 -19.87
C GLU A 204 26.18 -12.07 -21.40
N LYS A 205 25.08 -11.61 -22.01
CA LYS A 205 25.02 -11.43 -23.46
C LYS A 205 26.20 -10.50 -23.80
N PRO A 206 27.05 -10.86 -24.79
CA PRO A 206 28.18 -10.01 -25.17
C PRO A 206 27.67 -8.60 -25.44
N LEU A 207 28.41 -7.57 -25.01
CA LEU A 207 27.97 -6.16 -25.03
C LEU A 207 27.35 -5.72 -26.38
N GLN A 208 27.79 -6.33 -27.47
CA GLN A 208 27.34 -6.09 -28.84
C GLN A 208 25.87 -6.48 -29.10
N LEU A 209 25.28 -7.34 -28.26
CA LEU A 209 23.88 -7.79 -28.34
C LEU A 209 23.02 -7.26 -27.18
N ARG A 210 23.42 -6.16 -26.53
CA ARG A 210 22.48 -5.36 -25.76
C ARG A 210 21.66 -4.56 -26.76
N GLU A 211 20.46 -5.05 -27.06
CA GLU A 211 19.48 -4.29 -27.82
C GLU A 211 19.41 -2.87 -27.24
N GLN A 212 19.66 -1.86 -28.07
CA GLN A 212 19.54 -0.46 -27.71
C GLN A 212 18.17 -0.29 -27.06
N LYS A 213 18.14 0.03 -25.76
CA LYS A 213 16.89 0.19 -25.02
C LYS A 213 16.04 1.20 -25.80
N PRO A 214 14.76 0.90 -26.08
CA PRO A 214 13.91 1.84 -26.79
C PRO A 214 13.90 3.17 -26.02
N GLU A 215 14.18 4.26 -26.74
CA GLU A 215 14.21 5.60 -26.15
C GLU A 215 12.86 5.86 -25.48
N ARG A 216 12.89 6.10 -24.17
CA ARG A 216 11.66 6.39 -23.42
C ARG A 216 11.06 7.68 -23.92
N GLU A 217 9.74 7.76 -23.85
CA GLU A 217 9.00 8.90 -24.42
C GLU A 217 9.37 10.25 -23.78
N TRP A 218 9.88 10.24 -22.55
CA TRP A 218 10.39 11.43 -21.85
C TRP A 218 11.89 11.70 -22.07
N ASP A 219 12.60 10.79 -22.73
CA ASP A 219 13.96 11.00 -23.25
C ASP A 219 13.94 11.59 -24.68
N ARG A 220 12.82 11.41 -25.42
CA ARG A 220 12.60 12.01 -26.75
C ARG A 220 12.79 13.52 -26.69
N GLY A 221 13.79 14.03 -27.42
CA GLY A 221 14.09 15.47 -27.52
C GLY A 221 15.19 15.98 -26.59
N LYS A 222 15.69 15.17 -25.64
CA LYS A 222 16.83 15.55 -24.78
C LYS A 222 18.19 15.53 -25.49
N GLY A 223 18.27 14.98 -26.70
CA GLY A 223 19.50 14.95 -27.51
C GLY A 223 20.08 16.34 -27.83
N ARG A 224 19.25 17.40 -27.87
CA ARG A 224 19.73 18.78 -28.08
C ARG A 224 20.25 19.43 -26.80
N TYR A 225 19.64 19.13 -25.66
CA TYR A 225 20.02 19.68 -24.35
C TYR A 225 21.40 19.17 -23.89
N ASN A 226 21.73 17.92 -24.22
CA ASN A 226 23.03 17.34 -23.87
C ASN A 226 24.21 17.93 -24.67
N THR A 227 23.97 18.61 -25.79
CA THR A 227 25.06 19.18 -26.61
C THR A 227 25.89 20.23 -25.86
N TRP A 228 25.25 21.03 -25.00
CA TRP A 228 25.95 22.01 -24.16
C TRP A 228 26.78 21.32 -23.06
N ILE A 229 26.26 20.26 -22.45
CA ILE A 229 26.96 19.50 -21.42
C ILE A 229 28.16 18.76 -22.03
N GLN A 230 28.01 18.17 -23.22
CA GLN A 230 29.11 17.57 -23.98
C GLN A 230 30.17 18.61 -24.31
N LYS A 231 29.76 19.76 -24.88
CA LYS A 231 30.69 20.86 -25.20
C LYS A 231 31.46 21.34 -23.97
N GLN A 232 30.80 21.47 -22.83
CA GLN A 232 31.45 21.82 -21.56
C GLN A 232 32.35 20.72 -20.99
N ARG A 233 32.17 19.45 -21.39
CA ARG A 233 33.08 18.36 -21.05
C ARG A 233 34.32 18.37 -21.93
N ASP A 234 34.14 18.66 -23.22
CA ASP A 234 35.22 18.68 -24.20
C ASP A 234 36.09 19.94 -24.07
N GLU A 235 35.52 21.06 -23.61
CA GLU A 235 36.24 22.32 -23.33
C GLU A 235 36.99 22.33 -21.98
N ARG A 236 36.83 21.32 -21.12
CA ARG A 236 37.54 21.26 -19.83
C ARG A 236 38.97 20.77 -20.02
N ASP A 237 39.91 21.40 -19.31
CA ASP A 237 41.32 20.99 -19.29
C ASP A 237 41.45 19.51 -18.91
N GLU A 238 42.32 18.78 -19.61
CA GLU A 238 42.51 17.33 -19.44
C GLU A 238 42.89 16.95 -17.99
N GLU A 239 43.54 17.86 -17.26
CA GLU A 239 43.91 17.68 -15.85
C GLU A 239 42.69 17.66 -14.89
N PHE A 240 41.57 18.24 -15.30
CA PHE A 240 40.31 18.28 -14.54
C PHE A 240 39.20 17.42 -15.17
N ALA A 241 39.45 16.83 -16.35
CA ALA A 241 38.55 15.89 -16.96
C ALA A 241 38.60 14.54 -16.21
N PRO A 242 37.45 13.86 -16.00
CA PRO A 242 37.46 12.52 -15.44
C PRO A 242 38.24 11.57 -16.37
N PRO A 243 39.00 10.60 -15.82
CA PRO A 243 39.78 9.64 -16.60
C PRO A 243 38.94 8.97 -17.70
N SER A 244 39.50 8.86 -18.90
CA SER A 244 38.82 8.33 -20.09
C SER A 244 38.31 6.89 -19.92
N PHE A 245 38.91 6.12 -19.00
CA PHE A 245 38.49 4.75 -18.66
C PHE A 245 37.04 4.64 -18.17
N TYR A 246 36.49 5.68 -17.54
CA TYR A 246 35.10 5.66 -17.04
C TYR A 246 34.03 5.67 -18.15
N TYR A 247 34.42 5.94 -19.40
CA TYR A 247 33.51 6.03 -20.54
C TYR A 247 33.63 4.85 -21.52
N GLN A 248 34.32 3.78 -21.10
CA GLN A 248 34.53 2.56 -21.88
C GLN A 248 33.38 1.55 -21.74
#